data_AF-A0A377V6D9-F1
#
_entry.id   AF-A0A377V6D9-F1
#
_cell.length_a   1.000
_cell.length_b   1.000
_cell.length_c   1.000
_cell.angle_alpha   90.00
_cell.angle_beta   90.00
_cell.angle_gamma   90.00
#
_symmetry.space_group_name_H-M   'P 1'
#
loop_
_entity.id
_entity.type
_entity.pdbx_description
1 polymer ?
#
loop_
_entity_poly.entity_id
_entity_poly.type
_entity_poly.pdbx_seq_one_letter_code
_entity_poly.pdbx_strand_id
1 'polypeptide(L)'
;MLVVSADVYRPAAIKQLETLAEQVGVDFFPSDVGQKPVDIVNAALKEAKLKFYDVLLVDTAGRLHVDEAMMDEIKHVHAAINPVETLSSSMR
;
A
#
# COMPACT_ATOMS: atom_id res chain seq x y z
N MET A 1 11.93 3.51 -8.04
CA MET A 1 11.06 3.30 -6.85
C MET A 1 9.71 2.82 -7.36
N LEU A 2 9.06 1.91 -6.63
CA LEU A 2 7.71 1.43 -6.93
C LEU A 2 6.76 1.90 -5.83
N VAL A 3 5.56 2.33 -6.18
CA VAL A 3 4.51 2.64 -5.19
C VAL A 3 3.27 1.79 -5.44
N VAL A 4 2.55 1.45 -4.37
CA VAL A 4 1.29 0.69 -4.43
C VAL A 4 0.30 1.21 -3.40
N SER A 5 -0.98 1.23 -3.74
CA SER A 5 -2.05 1.46 -2.79
C SER A 5 -2.67 0.14 -2.35
N ALA A 6 -2.68 -0.11 -1.05
CA ALA A 6 -3.44 -1.17 -0.40
C ALA A 6 -4.71 -0.62 0.29
N ASP A 7 -5.05 0.66 0.05
CA ASP A 7 -6.29 1.28 0.50
C ASP A 7 -7.45 0.93 -0.46
N VAL A 8 -8.04 -0.24 -0.24
CA VAL A 8 -9.18 -0.74 -1.02
C VAL A 8 -10.53 -0.20 -0.53
N TYR A 9 -10.54 0.54 0.58
CA TYR A 9 -11.77 0.98 1.26
C TYR A 9 -12.11 2.43 0.96
N ARG A 10 -11.10 3.31 0.85
CA ARG A 10 -11.31 4.73 0.55
C ARG A 10 -11.62 4.92 -0.94
N PRO A 11 -12.76 5.53 -1.30
CA PRO A 11 -13.09 5.79 -2.69
C PRO A 11 -11.99 6.54 -3.43
N ALA A 12 -11.65 6.04 -4.62
CA ALA A 12 -10.63 6.60 -5.52
C ALA A 12 -9.19 6.64 -4.96
N ALA A 13 -8.88 6.04 -3.80
CA ALA A 13 -7.54 6.07 -3.22
C ALA A 13 -6.46 5.52 -4.17
N ILE A 14 -6.73 4.36 -4.76
CA ILE A 14 -5.87 3.72 -5.76
C ILE A 14 -5.61 4.68 -6.93
N LYS A 15 -6.68 5.26 -7.50
CA LYS A 15 -6.57 6.18 -8.65
C LYS A 15 -5.85 7.48 -8.29
N GLN A 16 -6.06 7.99 -7.08
CA GLN A 16 -5.36 9.17 -6.58
C GLN A 16 -3.85 8.92 -6.53
N LEU A 17 -3.43 7.77 -5.97
CA LEU A 17 -2.02 7.43 -5.90
C LEU A 17 -1.42 7.18 -7.29
N GLU A 18 -2.16 6.52 -8.20
CA GLU A 18 -1.74 6.33 -9.59
C GLU A 18 -1.47 7.67 -10.30
N THR A 19 -2.41 8.61 -10.21
CA THR A 19 -2.25 9.96 -10.80
C THR A 19 -1.05 10.69 -10.18
N LEU A 20 -0.86 10.59 -8.86
CA LEU A 20 0.29 11.21 -8.19
C LEU A 20 1.61 10.59 -8.66
N ALA A 21 1.67 9.26 -8.77
CA ALA A 21 2.84 8.53 -9.25
C ALA A 21 3.22 8.96 -10.68
N GLU A 22 2.23 9.09 -11.57
CA GLU A 22 2.41 9.62 -12.93
C GLU A 22 2.98 11.05 -12.91
N GLN A 23 2.41 11.94 -12.09
CA GLN A 23 2.84 13.34 -12.00
C GLN A 23 4.30 13.49 -11.53
N VAL A 24 4.76 12.60 -10.65
CA VAL A 24 6.13 12.65 -10.10
C VAL A 24 7.11 11.70 -10.80
N GLY A 25 6.66 10.99 -11.84
CA GLY A 25 7.50 10.09 -12.64
C GLY A 25 7.98 8.84 -11.88
N VAL A 26 7.14 8.28 -11.02
CA VAL A 26 7.43 7.08 -10.24
C VAL A 26 6.53 5.94 -10.70
N ASP A 27 7.07 4.71 -10.75
CA ASP A 27 6.32 3.54 -11.16
C ASP A 27 5.22 3.19 -10.14
N PHE A 28 4.04 2.87 -10.66
CA PHE A 28 2.87 2.48 -9.88
C PHE A 28 2.53 1.01 -10.12
N PHE A 29 2.33 0.24 -9.05
CA PHE A 29 1.82 -1.11 -9.13
C PHE A 29 0.29 -1.11 -9.18
N PRO A 30 -0.34 -1.65 -10.25
CA PRO A 30 -1.79 -1.66 -10.38
C PRO A 30 -2.45 -2.57 -9.35
N SER A 31 -3.53 -2.07 -8.74
CA SER A 31 -4.36 -2.78 -7.75
C SER A 31 -5.83 -2.43 -7.95
N ASP A 32 -6.72 -3.25 -7.39
CA ASP A 32 -8.17 -3.12 -7.50
C ASP A 32 -8.87 -3.27 -6.14
N VAL A 33 -10.01 -2.60 -5.97
CA VAL A 33 -10.80 -2.60 -4.73
C VAL A 33 -11.38 -3.97 -4.35
N GLY A 34 -11.46 -4.91 -5.29
CA GLY A 34 -11.90 -6.29 -5.05
C GLY A 34 -10.80 -7.22 -4.53
N GLN A 35 -9.55 -6.75 -4.45
CA GLN A 35 -8.43 -7.56 -3.96
C GLN A 35 -8.24 -7.40 -2.45
N LYS A 36 -7.65 -8.41 -1.81
CA LYS A 36 -7.24 -8.29 -0.40
C LYS A 36 -5.96 -7.47 -0.30
N PRO A 37 -5.85 -6.54 0.65
CA PRO A 37 -4.62 -5.75 0.90
C PRO A 37 -3.35 -6.60 1.00
N VAL A 38 -3.40 -7.72 1.72
CA VAL A 38 -2.26 -8.64 1.86
C VAL A 38 -1.81 -9.21 0.50
N ASP A 39 -2.74 -9.51 -0.39
CA ASP A 39 -2.43 -10.06 -1.72
C ASP A 39 -1.81 -8.99 -2.62
N ILE A 40 -2.32 -7.75 -2.55
CA ILE A 40 -1.78 -6.59 -3.27
C ILE A 40 -0.31 -6.36 -2.88
N VAL A 41 -0.01 -6.26 -1.57
CA VAL A 41 1.34 -5.94 -1.11
C VAL A 41 2.34 -7.06 -1.41
N ASN A 42 1.91 -8.33 -1.35
CA ASN A 42 2.76 -9.46 -1.70
C ASN A 42 3.10 -9.46 -3.20
N ALA A 43 2.12 -9.15 -4.05
CA ALA A 43 2.33 -9.06 -5.48
C ALA A 43 3.25 -7.87 -5.84
N ALA A 44 3.04 -6.71 -5.21
CA ALA A 44 3.89 -5.54 -5.39
C ALA A 44 5.32 -5.80 -4.90
N LEU A 45 5.51 -6.48 -3.75
CA LEU A 45 6.83 -6.85 -3.25
C LEU A 45 7.54 -7.84 -4.18
N LYS A 46 6.81 -8.80 -4.75
CA LYS A 46 7.35 -9.74 -5.73
C LYS A 46 7.81 -9.01 -6.99
N GLU A 47 7.00 -8.08 -7.50
CA GLU A 47 7.38 -7.27 -8.65
C GLU A 47 8.57 -6.36 -8.35
N ALA A 48 8.58 -5.72 -7.18
CA ALA A 48 9.68 -4.88 -6.70
C ALA A 48 11.00 -5.65 -6.76
N LYS A 49 11.02 -6.88 -6.23
CA LYS A 49 12.20 -7.76 -6.25
C LYS A 49 12.58 -8.21 -7.66
N LEU A 50 11.61 -8.60 -8.48
CA LEU A 50 11.86 -9.11 -9.84
C LEU A 50 12.44 -8.03 -10.77
N LYS A 51 11.97 -6.79 -10.62
CA LYS A 51 12.41 -5.63 -11.41
C LYS A 51 13.52 -4.83 -10.72
N PHE A 52 14.10 -5.34 -9.63
CA PHE A 52 15.22 -4.74 -8.90
C PHE A 52 14.97 -3.30 -8.42
N TYR A 53 13.76 -3.01 -7.94
CA TYR A 53 13.49 -1.74 -7.27
C TYR A 53 14.15 -1.69 -5.90
N ASP A 54 14.85 -0.59 -5.60
CA ASP A 54 15.49 -0.37 -4.28
C ASP A 54 14.49 0.01 -3.19
N VAL A 55 13.38 0.66 -3.57
CA VAL A 55 12.37 1.21 -2.65
C VAL A 55 10.97 0.83 -3.14
N LEU A 56 10.17 0.29 -2.23
CA LEU A 56 8.73 0.06 -2.37
C LEU A 56 7.98 0.88 -1.31
N LEU A 57 7.11 1.79 -1.74
CA LEU A 57 6.20 2.51 -0.84
C LEU A 57 4.81 1.88 -0.91
N VAL A 58 4.27 1.53 0.26
CA VAL A 58 2.94 0.94 0.42
C VAL A 58 2.05 1.94 1.13
N ASP A 59 1.05 2.47 0.41
CA ASP A 59 0.02 3.34 0.99
C ASP A 59 -1.14 2.47 1.50
N THR A 60 -1.32 2.42 2.82
CA THR A 60 -2.38 1.63 3.46
C THR A 60 -3.57 2.51 3.83
N ALA A 61 -4.76 1.93 3.92
CA ALA A 61 -5.94 2.64 4.43
C ALA A 61 -5.67 3.30 5.79
N GLY A 62 -6.20 4.52 5.96
CA GLY A 62 -6.14 5.24 7.22
C GLY A 62 -6.97 4.58 8.32
N ARG A 63 -6.64 4.86 9.58
CA ARG A 63 -7.39 4.36 10.76
C ARG A 63 -8.72 5.12 10.91
N LEU A 64 -9.75 4.72 10.17
CA LEU A 64 -11.11 5.17 10.44
C LEU A 64 -11.65 4.36 11.64
N HIS A 65 -11.63 4.98 12.82
CA HIS A 65 -12.40 4.56 14.00
C HIS A 65 -12.34 3.05 14.35
N VAL A 66 -11.28 2.63 15.05
CA VAL A 66 -11.25 1.44 15.94
C VAL A 66 -11.96 0.17 15.42
N ASP A 67 -11.88 -0.13 14.13
CA ASP A 67 -12.34 -1.43 13.61
C ASP A 67 -11.23 -2.47 13.84
N GLU A 68 -11.46 -3.39 14.78
CA GLU A 68 -10.52 -4.46 15.14
C GLU A 68 -10.14 -5.32 13.92
N ALA A 69 -11.08 -5.56 13.00
CA ALA A 69 -10.83 -6.35 11.81
C ALA A 69 -9.84 -5.65 10.87
N MET A 70 -9.98 -4.33 10.70
CA MET A 70 -9.07 -3.53 9.88
C MET A 70 -7.68 -3.43 10.52
N MET A 71 -7.61 -3.32 11.85
CA MET A 71 -6.33 -3.33 12.57
C MET A 71 -5.62 -4.67 12.45
N ASP A 72 -6.34 -5.79 12.50
CA ASP A 72 -5.76 -7.10 12.28
C ASP A 72 -5.30 -7.31 10.84
N GLU A 73 -6.03 -6.78 9.85
CA GLU A 73 -5.59 -6.76 8.46
C GLU A 73 -4.27 -5.99 8.27
N ILE A 74 -4.15 -4.79 8.86
CA ILE A 74 -2.89 -4.03 8.81
C ILE A 74 -1.75 -4.80 9.48
N LYS A 75 -1.99 -5.50 10.60
CA LYS A 75 -0.97 -6.38 11.20
C LYS A 75 -0.55 -7.49 10.25
N HIS A 76 -1.50 -8.11 9.54
CA HIS A 76 -1.19 -9.15 8.55
C HIS A 76 -0.39 -8.59 7.37
N VAL A 77 -0.74 -7.41 6.87
CA VAL A 77 0.02 -6.70 5.82
C VAL A 77 1.45 -6.44 6.29
N HIS A 78 1.62 -5.86 7.48
CA HIS A 78 2.93 -5.57 8.06
C HIS A 78 3.76 -6.84 8.26
N ALA A 79 3.14 -7.92 8.76
CA ALA A 79 3.82 -9.20 8.95
C ALA A 79 4.22 -9.85 7.62
N ALA A 80 3.40 -9.71 6.57
CA ALA A 80 3.65 -10.31 5.27
C ALA A 80 4.87 -9.69 4.56
N ILE A 81 5.06 -8.37 4.68
CA ILE A 81 6.14 -7.67 3.96
C ILE A 81 7.32 -7.28 4.85
N ASN A 82 7.19 -7.36 6.18
CA ASN A 82 8.21 -7.01 7.16
C ASN A 82 8.93 -5.69 6.82
N PRO A 83 8.21 -4.55 6.81
CA PRO A 83 8.74 -3.29 6.31
C PRO A 83 9.90 -2.81 7.18
N VAL A 84 10.90 -2.20 6.53
CA VAL A 84 12.08 -1.63 7.22
C VAL A 84 11.68 -0.39 8.04
N GLU A 85 10.74 0.38 7.52
CA GLU A 85 10.23 1.60 8.16
C GLU A 85 8.70 1.62 8.08
N THR A 86 8.04 2.07 9.15
CA THR A 86 6.59 2.31 9.18
C THR A 86 6.35 3.75 9.58
N LEU A 87 5.83 4.55 8.64
CA LEU A 87 5.46 5.95 8.87
C LEU A 87 3.98 6.03 9.23
N SER A 88 3.66 6.59 10.40
CA SER A 88 2.29 6.86 10.81
C SER A 88 2.09 8.36 10.95
N SER A 89 1.21 8.93 10.13
CA SER A 89 0.78 10.32 10.32
C SER A 89 -0.17 10.39 11.52
N SER A 90 0.39 10.49 12.72
CA SER A 90 -0.33 11.06 13.85
C SER A 90 -0.32 12.57 13.64
N MET A 91 -1.31 13.11 12.94
CA MET A 91 -1.61 14.53 13.09
C MET A 91 -1.87 14.78 14.59
N ARG A 92 -1.08 15.66 15.18
CA ARG A 92 -1.53 16.37 16.38
C ARG A 92 -2.71 17.26 16.02
#